data_AF-A0A2G9TNA9-F1
#
_entry.id   AF-A0A2G9TNA9-F1
#
_cell.length_a   1.000
_cell.length_b   1.000
_cell.length_c   1.000
_cell.angle_alpha   90.00
_cell.angle_beta   90.00
_cell.angle_gamma   90.00
#
_symmetry.space_group_name_H-M   'P 1'
#
loop_
_entity.id
_entity.type
_entity.pdbx_description
1 polymer ?
#
loop_
_entity_poly.entity_id
_entity_poly.type
_entity_poly.pdbx_seq_one_letter_code
_entity_poly.pdbx_strand_id
1 'polypeptide(L)'
;SFAVVALMAGVANDKILVSHGGGMVDFTQNSSHYDVSVHYDVTPIQIATTLTFAIGIWQILCGLLRLQFVMTYFSDPLVSGFTTGAAVHVLLAQIDDIMGVQVPKASGIGYIFVRIYDLAIRVPQVNVTTLVISIISIAFLYVGKEFFSPFLSKRVHLKVPIPYELILVAVAAALSAIFSWHDNSSVEIVGDIPAG
;
A
#
# COMPACT_ATOMS: atom_id res chain seq x y z
N SER A 1 -10.81 -4.61 5.77
CA SER A 1 -10.25 -4.42 7.13
C SER A 1 -8.72 -4.45 7.13
N PHE A 2 -8.04 -5.50 6.62
CA PHE A 2 -6.57 -5.57 6.62
C PHE A 2 -5.85 -4.41 5.92
N ALA A 3 -6.34 -3.95 4.77
CA ALA A 3 -5.75 -2.80 4.05
C ALA A 3 -5.71 -1.52 4.90
N VAL A 4 -6.70 -1.33 5.76
CA VAL A 4 -6.80 -0.17 6.64
C VAL A 4 -5.77 -0.25 7.76
N VAL A 5 -5.59 -1.45 8.32
CA VAL A 5 -4.55 -1.71 9.32
C VAL A 5 -3.16 -1.46 8.72
N ALA A 6 -2.92 -1.90 7.49
CA ALA A 6 -1.67 -1.64 6.78
C ALA A 6 -1.44 -0.13 6.56
N LEU A 7 -2.48 0.61 6.14
CA LEU A 7 -2.41 2.06 5.97
C LEU A 7 -2.13 2.77 7.30
N MET A 8 -2.83 2.40 8.38
CA MET A 8 -2.62 2.98 9.71
C MET A 8 -1.23 2.66 10.27
N ALA A 9 -0.73 1.44 10.08
CA ALA A 9 0.62 1.05 10.45
C ALA A 9 1.67 1.83 9.64
N GLY A 10 1.45 2.02 8.34
CA GLY A 10 2.29 2.86 7.48
C GLY A 10 2.34 4.32 7.94
N VAL A 11 1.18 4.90 8.27
CA VAL A 11 1.10 6.26 8.82
C VAL A 11 1.79 6.37 10.18
N ALA A 12 1.66 5.37 11.05
CA ALA A 12 2.36 5.34 12.33
C ALA A 12 3.87 5.25 12.14
N ASN A 13 4.31 4.41 11.20
CA ASN A 13 5.71 4.29 10.81
C ASN A 13 6.28 5.61 10.30
N ASP A 14 5.61 6.26 9.34
CA ASP A 14 6.04 7.55 8.80
C ASP A 14 6.12 8.64 9.88
N LYS A 15 5.15 8.67 10.81
CA LYS A 15 5.15 9.64 11.93
C LYS A 15 6.34 9.42 12.86
N ILE A 16 6.66 8.18 13.20
CA ILE A 16 7.78 7.86 14.09
C ILE A 16 9.10 8.15 13.37
N LEU A 17 9.22 7.83 12.08
CA LEU A 17 10.38 8.16 11.26
C LEU A 17 10.58 9.68 11.14
N VAL A 18 9.53 10.48 11.00
CA VAL A 18 9.68 11.95 10.99
C VAL A 18 10.07 12.47 12.39
N SER A 19 9.56 11.86 13.46
CA SER A 19 9.81 12.31 14.83
C SER A 19 11.15 11.84 15.42
N HIS A 20 11.68 10.70 14.99
CA HIS A 20 12.90 10.07 15.52
C HIS A 20 13.99 9.87 14.47
N GLY A 21 13.66 9.98 13.18
CA GLY A 21 14.59 9.86 12.06
C GLY A 21 15.32 11.16 11.74
N GLY A 22 15.64 11.95 12.76
CA GLY A 22 16.68 12.97 12.68
C GLY A 22 18.04 12.30 12.61
N GLY A 23 18.31 11.63 11.48
CA GLY A 23 19.53 10.86 11.28
C GLY A 23 20.77 11.76 11.34
N MET A 24 21.89 11.18 11.78
CA MET A 24 23.19 11.81 11.60
C MET A 24 23.44 12.01 10.10
N VAL A 25 23.72 13.26 9.73
CA VAL A 25 24.13 13.62 8.39
C VAL A 25 25.64 13.42 8.31
N ASP A 26 26.07 12.29 7.77
CA ASP A 26 27.49 12.09 7.48
C ASP A 26 27.81 12.71 6.12
N PHE A 27 28.69 13.70 6.13
CA PHE A 27 29.21 14.33 4.93
C PHE A 27 30.48 13.60 4.52
N THR A 28 30.37 12.72 3.52
CA THR A 28 31.57 12.09 2.93
C THR A 28 32.05 12.93 1.76
N GLN A 29 33.18 13.62 1.95
CA GLN A 29 33.83 14.36 0.87
C GLN A 29 34.75 13.41 0.08
N ASN A 30 34.31 12.98 -1.10
CA ASN A 30 35.20 12.36 -2.07
C ASN A 30 35.19 13.16 -3.36
N SER A 31 36.37 13.47 -3.88
CA SER A 31 36.68 14.32 -5.03
C SER A 31 35.47 14.61 -5.94
N SER A 32 34.89 15.82 -5.81
CA SER A 32 33.78 16.39 -6.58
C SER A 32 32.34 15.85 -6.40
N HIS A 33 32.08 14.90 -5.50
CA HIS A 33 30.72 14.45 -5.18
C HIS A 33 30.44 14.61 -3.68
N TYR A 34 29.39 15.36 -3.33
CA TYR A 34 28.88 15.41 -1.96
C TYR A 34 27.85 14.29 -1.80
N ASP A 35 28.25 13.17 -1.21
CA ASP A 35 27.30 12.15 -0.79
C ASP A 35 26.78 12.49 0.59
N VAL A 36 25.47 12.73 0.68
CA VAL A 36 24.75 12.97 1.93
C VAL A 36 24.02 11.69 2.28
N SER A 37 24.66 10.85 3.09
CA SER A 37 24.03 9.63 3.61
C SER A 37 23.33 9.95 4.94
N VAL A 38 21.99 9.97 4.92
CA VAL A 38 21.18 10.10 6.14
C VAL A 38 21.03 8.72 6.76
N HIS A 39 21.68 8.49 7.90
CA HIS A 39 21.51 7.25 8.65
C HIS A 39 20.34 7.38 9.60
N TYR A 40 19.24 6.66 9.35
CA TYR A 40 18.11 6.62 10.28
C TYR A 40 18.45 5.71 11.46
N ASP A 41 18.45 6.25 12.68
CA ASP A 41 18.65 5.48 13.92
C ASP A 41 17.61 4.38 14.11
N VAL A 42 16.44 4.53 13.47
CA VAL A 42 15.32 3.61 13.57
C VAL A 42 14.91 3.16 12.18
N THR A 43 14.90 1.84 11.96
CA THR A 43 14.47 1.25 10.68
C THR A 43 12.95 1.05 10.65
N PRO A 44 12.28 1.17 9.48
CA PRO A 44 10.84 0.94 9.37
C PRO A 44 10.41 -0.46 9.87
N ILE A 45 11.27 -1.46 9.65
CA ILE A 45 11.02 -2.83 10.11
C ILE A 45 11.00 -2.93 11.64
N GLN A 46 11.88 -2.21 12.35
CA GLN A 46 11.90 -2.18 13.82
C GLN A 46 10.65 -1.50 14.40
N ILE A 47 10.16 -0.45 13.74
CA ILE A 47 8.93 0.23 14.14
C ILE A 47 7.73 -0.71 13.96
N ALA A 48 7.62 -1.34 12.80
CA ALA A 48 6.55 -2.28 12.49
C ALA A 48 6.54 -3.50 13.43
N THR A 49 7.71 -4.07 13.76
CA THR A 49 7.81 -5.21 14.69
C THR A 49 7.42 -4.81 16.11
N THR A 50 7.89 -3.67 16.60
CA THR A 50 7.54 -3.15 17.93
C THR A 50 6.06 -2.84 18.03
N LEU A 51 5.49 -2.20 17.00
CA LEU A 51 4.06 -1.91 16.92
C LEU A 51 3.22 -3.20 16.94
N THR A 52 3.60 -4.19 16.13
CA THR A 52 2.91 -5.49 16.06
C THR A 52 2.98 -6.23 17.40
N PHE A 53 4.14 -6.22 18.05
CA PHE A 53 4.35 -6.83 19.36
C PHE A 53 3.49 -6.15 20.44
N ALA A 54 3.45 -4.82 20.47
CA ALA A 54 2.62 -4.05 21.41
C ALA A 54 1.12 -4.32 21.19
N ILE A 55 0.67 -4.41 19.93
CA ILE A 55 -0.71 -4.79 19.59
C ILE A 55 -1.02 -6.19 20.12
N GLY A 56 -0.09 -7.15 20.00
CA GLY A 56 -0.25 -8.50 20.53
C GLY A 56 -0.41 -8.53 22.06
N ILE A 57 0.41 -7.78 22.80
CA ILE A 57 0.26 -7.63 24.26
C ILE A 57 -1.12 -7.06 24.60
N TRP A 58 -1.55 -6.01 23.89
CA TRP A 58 -2.85 -5.40 24.10
C TRP A 58 -4.00 -6.39 23.84
N GLN A 59 -3.91 -7.19 22.78
CA GLN A 59 -4.89 -8.23 22.48
C GLN A 59 -4.98 -9.29 23.58
N ILE A 60 -3.84 -9.75 24.13
CA ILE A 60 -3.82 -10.69 25.26
C ILE A 60 -4.48 -10.07 26.49
N LEU A 61 -4.15 -8.82 26.81
CA LEU A 61 -4.73 -8.11 27.94
C LEU A 61 -6.25 -7.94 27.81
N CYS A 62 -6.73 -7.54 26.63
CA CYS A 62 -8.15 -7.45 26.34
C CYS A 62 -8.87 -8.81 26.44
N GLY A 63 -8.20 -9.88 26.01
CA GLY A 63 -8.70 -11.26 26.17
C GLY A 63 -8.81 -11.68 27.63
N LEU A 64 -7.80 -11.38 28.45
CA LEU A 64 -7.79 -11.69 29.89
C LEU A 64 -8.88 -10.93 30.64
N LEU A 65 -9.07 -9.65 30.31
CA LEU A 65 -10.14 -8.81 30.86
C LEU A 65 -11.54 -9.15 30.33
N ARG A 66 -11.65 -10.15 29.42
CA ARG A 66 -12.90 -10.57 28.76
C ARG A 66 -13.66 -9.39 28.13
N LEU A 67 -12.93 -8.40 27.63
CA LEU A 67 -13.50 -7.23 26.93
C LEU A 67 -14.15 -7.57 25.60
N GLN A 68 -14.14 -8.85 25.20
CA GLN A 68 -14.88 -9.36 24.05
C GLN A 68 -16.38 -9.06 24.12
N PHE A 69 -16.95 -8.99 25.33
CA PHE A 69 -18.34 -8.55 25.51
C PHE A 69 -18.58 -7.12 24.98
N VAL A 70 -17.61 -6.21 25.14
CA VAL A 70 -17.67 -4.83 24.66
C VAL A 70 -17.63 -4.76 23.13
N MET A 71 -16.84 -5.63 22.48
CA MET A 71 -16.79 -5.70 21.02
C MET A 71 -18.14 -6.13 20.41
N THR A 72 -18.89 -6.99 21.11
CA THR A 72 -20.25 -7.39 20.69
C THR A 72 -21.26 -6.24 20.76
N TYR A 73 -20.96 -5.16 21.51
CA TYR A 73 -21.81 -3.96 21.53
C TYR A 73 -21.55 -2.99 20.38
N PHE A 74 -20.51 -3.20 19.57
CA PHE A 74 -20.42 -2.46 18.31
C PHE A 74 -21.57 -2.90 17.43
N SER A 75 -22.48 -1.96 17.16
CA SER A 75 -23.63 -2.23 16.32
C SER A 75 -23.18 -2.53 14.89
N ASP A 76 -23.88 -3.45 14.20
CA ASP A 76 -23.60 -3.76 12.78
C ASP A 76 -23.51 -2.49 11.90
N PRO A 77 -24.34 -1.44 12.10
CA PRO A 77 -24.21 -0.18 11.38
C PRO A 77 -22.87 0.54 11.60
N LEU A 78 -22.29 0.48 12.81
CA LEU A 78 -21.01 1.11 13.10
C LEU A 78 -19.87 0.39 12.38
N VAL A 79 -19.87 -0.94 12.41
CA VAL A 79 -18.85 -1.76 11.72
C VAL A 79 -18.96 -1.59 10.21
N SER A 80 -20.18 -1.55 9.67
CA SER A 80 -20.44 -1.29 8.25
C SER A 80 -20.00 0.12 7.83
N GLY A 81 -20.35 1.15 8.61
CA GLY A 81 -19.95 2.53 8.36
C GLY A 81 -18.43 2.72 8.41
N PHE A 82 -17.77 2.13 9.41
CA PHE A 82 -16.30 2.14 9.52
C PHE A 82 -15.66 1.44 8.32
N THR A 83 -16.14 0.25 7.94
CA THR A 83 -15.60 -0.51 6.81
C THR A 83 -15.77 0.24 5.48
N THR A 84 -16.93 0.89 5.29
CA THR A 84 -17.22 1.69 4.09
C THR A 84 -16.31 2.92 4.03
N GLY A 85 -16.20 3.69 5.11
CA GLY A 85 -15.31 4.85 5.17
C GLY A 85 -13.85 4.47 4.96
N ALA A 86 -13.43 3.34 5.53
CA ALA A 86 -12.07 2.86 5.36
C ALA A 86 -11.81 2.28 3.96
N ALA A 87 -12.82 1.73 3.27
CA ALA A 87 -12.72 1.35 1.86
C ALA A 87 -12.52 2.59 0.96
N VAL A 88 -13.25 3.67 1.21
CA VAL A 88 -13.04 4.96 0.51
C VAL A 88 -11.63 5.50 0.77
N HIS A 89 -11.15 5.41 2.01
CA HIS A 89 -9.79 5.83 2.36
C HIS A 89 -8.74 5.02 1.59
N VAL A 90 -8.87 3.70 1.53
CA VAL A 90 -7.96 2.83 0.77
C VAL A 90 -8.02 3.14 -0.73
N LEU A 91 -9.22 3.37 -1.28
CA LEU A 91 -9.39 3.74 -2.69
C LEU A 91 -8.61 5.02 -2.99
N LEU A 92 -8.79 6.08 -2.19
CA LEU A 92 -8.06 7.34 -2.36
C LEU A 92 -6.55 7.20 -2.21
N ALA A 93 -6.08 6.24 -1.42
CA ALA A 93 -4.66 5.94 -1.27
C ALA A 93 -4.05 5.16 -2.45
N GLN A 94 -4.87 4.63 -3.36
CA GLN A 94 -4.43 3.94 -4.57
C GLN A 94 -4.53 4.81 -5.83
N ILE A 95 -5.31 5.91 -5.80
CA ILE A 95 -5.50 6.74 -7.01
C ILE A 95 -4.18 7.37 -7.47
N ASP A 96 -3.34 7.81 -6.56
CA ASP A 96 -2.02 8.38 -6.87
C ASP A 96 -1.11 7.37 -7.58
N ASP A 97 -1.12 6.11 -7.14
CA ASP A 97 -0.39 5.02 -7.79
C ASP A 97 -0.95 4.72 -9.20
N ILE A 98 -2.29 4.68 -9.35
CA ILE A 98 -2.95 4.47 -10.64
C ILE A 98 -2.62 5.60 -11.63
N MET A 99 -2.53 6.83 -11.14
CA MET A 99 -2.15 8.00 -11.93
C MET A 99 -0.64 8.10 -12.18
N GLY A 100 0.18 7.34 -11.46
CA GLY A 100 1.64 7.40 -11.55
C GLY A 100 2.21 8.74 -11.09
N VAL A 101 1.56 9.39 -10.13
CA VAL A 101 1.99 10.70 -9.59
C VAL A 101 2.45 10.51 -8.16
N GLN A 102 3.67 10.94 -7.86
CA GLN A 102 4.17 10.93 -6.49
C GLN A 102 3.55 12.10 -5.70
N VAL A 103 2.57 11.77 -4.84
CA VAL A 103 1.99 12.71 -3.89
C VAL A 103 2.67 12.51 -2.54
N PRO A 104 3.23 13.58 -1.93
CA PRO A 104 3.81 13.48 -0.60
C PRO A 104 2.82 12.88 0.40
N LYS A 105 3.24 11.85 1.15
CA LYS A 105 2.42 11.19 2.16
C LYS A 105 2.21 12.14 3.34
N ALA A 106 1.21 13.01 3.25
CA ALA A 106 0.81 13.87 4.36
C ALA A 106 -0.06 13.10 5.36
N SER A 107 0.17 13.30 6.66
CA SER A 107 -0.60 12.71 7.74
C SER A 107 -1.24 13.80 8.60
N GLY A 108 -2.57 13.78 8.78
CA GLY A 108 -3.27 14.79 9.59
C GLY A 108 -4.80 14.66 9.59
N ILE A 109 -5.47 15.40 10.48
CA ILE A 109 -6.93 15.53 10.45
C ILE A 109 -7.32 16.32 9.19
N GLY A 110 -8.26 15.78 8.40
CA GLY A 110 -8.66 16.39 7.13
C GLY A 110 -7.70 16.18 5.95
N TYR A 111 -6.64 15.37 6.10
CA TYR A 111 -5.66 15.16 5.01
C TYR A 111 -6.30 14.59 3.73
N ILE A 112 -7.41 13.86 3.84
CA ILE A 112 -8.15 13.31 2.70
C ILE A 112 -8.55 14.44 1.73
N PHE A 113 -9.05 15.57 2.25
CA PHE A 113 -9.45 16.70 1.41
C PHE A 113 -8.25 17.38 0.75
N VAL A 114 -7.15 17.53 1.50
CA VAL A 114 -5.89 18.07 0.96
C VAL A 114 -5.34 17.16 -0.13
N ARG A 115 -5.38 15.84 0.06
CA ARG A 115 -4.90 14.87 -0.93
C ARG A 115 -5.74 14.88 -2.20
N ILE A 116 -7.07 15.01 -2.09
CA ILE A 116 -7.94 15.16 -3.27
C ILE A 116 -7.60 16.45 -4.02
N TYR A 117 -7.38 17.56 -3.31
CA TYR A 117 -6.99 18.83 -3.91
C TYR A 117 -5.62 18.76 -4.60
N ASP A 118 -4.62 18.19 -3.94
CA ASP A 118 -3.27 18.01 -4.50
C ASP A 118 -3.30 17.10 -5.73
N LEU A 119 -4.10 16.04 -5.69
CA LEU A 119 -4.29 15.15 -6.84
C LEU A 119 -4.94 15.90 -8.00
N ALA A 120 -5.96 16.72 -7.76
CA ALA A 120 -6.64 17.50 -8.78
C ALA A 120 -5.71 18.50 -9.49
N ILE A 121 -4.75 19.09 -8.76
CA ILE A 121 -3.75 19.99 -9.35
C ILE A 121 -2.70 19.21 -10.15
N ARG A 122 -2.33 18.00 -9.71
CA ARG A 122 -1.29 17.19 -10.35
C ARG A 122 -1.78 16.30 -11.50
N VAL A 123 -3.08 16.35 -11.84
CA VAL A 123 -3.65 15.68 -13.03
C VAL A 123 -2.84 15.91 -14.33
N PRO A 124 -2.27 17.11 -14.61
CA PRO A 124 -1.46 17.31 -15.82
C PRO A 124 -0.11 16.58 -15.81
N GLN A 125 0.36 16.13 -14.64
CA GLN A 125 1.64 15.43 -14.47
C GLN A 125 1.49 13.90 -14.47
N VAL A 126 0.30 13.39 -14.82
CA VAL A 126 -0.02 11.96 -14.87
C VAL A 126 0.90 11.22 -15.83
N ASN A 127 1.45 10.09 -15.38
CA ASN A 127 2.18 9.19 -16.25
C ASN A 127 1.18 8.34 -17.06
N VAL A 128 1.03 8.68 -18.34
CA VAL A 128 0.09 8.00 -19.26
C VAL A 128 0.41 6.51 -19.37
N THR A 129 1.68 6.11 -19.31
CA THR A 129 2.08 4.70 -19.37
C THR A 129 1.58 3.93 -18.14
N THR A 130 1.81 4.47 -16.94
CA THR A 130 1.31 3.88 -15.68
C THR A 130 -0.21 3.82 -15.64
N LEU A 131 -0.89 4.86 -16.13
CA LEU A 131 -2.35 4.91 -16.21
C LEU A 131 -2.89 3.79 -17.11
N VAL A 132 -2.32 3.61 -18.31
CA VAL A 132 -2.74 2.56 -19.26
C VAL A 132 -2.51 1.17 -18.68
N ILE A 133 -1.35 0.92 -18.07
CA ILE A 133 -1.04 -0.35 -17.40
C ILE A 133 -2.05 -0.63 -16.27
N SER A 134 -2.38 0.39 -15.48
CA SER A 134 -3.36 0.29 -14.39
C SER A 134 -4.77 -0.02 -14.89
N ILE A 135 -5.23 0.66 -15.95
CA ILE A 135 -6.54 0.41 -16.56
C ILE A 135 -6.62 -1.01 -17.12
N ILE A 136 -5.60 -1.46 -17.87
CA ILE A 136 -5.55 -2.83 -18.41
C ILE A 136 -5.55 -3.86 -17.29
N SER A 137 -4.79 -3.62 -16.22
CA SER A 137 -4.73 -4.50 -15.05
C SER A 137 -6.08 -4.60 -14.34
N ILE A 138 -6.76 -3.47 -14.09
CA ILE A 138 -8.09 -3.45 -13.48
C ILE A 138 -9.10 -4.19 -14.37
N ALA A 139 -9.08 -3.95 -15.68
CA ALA A 139 -9.96 -4.63 -16.62
C ALA A 139 -9.71 -6.15 -16.63
N PHE A 140 -8.45 -6.58 -16.61
CA PHE A 140 -8.08 -7.99 -16.54
C PHE A 140 -8.58 -8.65 -15.25
N LEU A 141 -8.41 -8.00 -14.09
CA LEU A 141 -8.91 -8.52 -12.81
C LEU A 141 -10.43 -8.61 -12.79
N TYR A 142 -11.11 -7.56 -13.27
CA TYR A 142 -12.57 -7.53 -13.34
C TYR A 142 -13.11 -8.65 -14.23
N VAL A 143 -12.57 -8.81 -15.45
CA VAL A 143 -12.98 -9.87 -16.38
C VAL A 143 -12.61 -11.26 -15.86
N GLY A 144 -11.41 -11.43 -15.30
CA GLY A 144 -10.95 -12.69 -14.72
C GLY A 144 -11.88 -13.16 -13.59
N LYS A 145 -12.24 -12.23 -12.69
CA LYS A 145 -13.03 -12.55 -11.50
C LYS A 145 -14.53 -12.65 -11.78
N GLU A 146 -15.10 -11.77 -12.60
CA GLU A 146 -16.54 -11.70 -12.82
C GLU A 146 -17.01 -12.60 -13.98
N PHE A 147 -16.22 -12.74 -15.06
CA PHE A 147 -16.61 -13.55 -16.21
C PHE A 147 -15.95 -14.93 -16.22
N PHE A 148 -14.64 -15.01 -15.99
CA PHE A 148 -13.93 -16.30 -16.09
C PHE A 148 -14.15 -17.19 -14.88
N SER A 149 -14.20 -16.65 -13.65
CA SER A 149 -14.45 -17.46 -12.45
C SER A 149 -15.77 -18.26 -12.51
N PRO A 150 -16.95 -17.67 -12.80
CA PRO A 150 -18.18 -18.44 -12.90
C PRO A 150 -18.22 -19.35 -14.14
N PHE A 151 -17.64 -18.91 -15.27
CA PHE A 151 -17.58 -19.73 -16.48
C PHE A 151 -16.75 -20.99 -16.28
N LEU A 152 -15.60 -20.86 -15.61
CA LEU A 152 -14.68 -21.96 -15.39
C LEU A 152 -15.13 -22.88 -14.24
N SER A 153 -15.73 -22.32 -13.19
CA SER A 153 -16.41 -23.09 -12.14
C SER A 153 -17.50 -24.00 -12.75
N LYS A 154 -18.25 -23.49 -13.73
CA LYS A 154 -19.31 -24.24 -14.43
C LYS A 154 -18.79 -25.29 -15.42
N ARG A 155 -17.63 -25.03 -16.05
CA ARG A 155 -17.03 -25.92 -17.07
C ARG A 155 -16.13 -27.01 -16.51
N VAL A 156 -15.38 -26.74 -15.44
CA VAL A 156 -14.21 -27.55 -15.06
C VAL A 156 -14.39 -28.30 -13.73
N HIS A 157 -15.44 -28.03 -12.93
CA HIS A 157 -15.67 -28.71 -11.63
C HIS A 157 -14.43 -28.69 -10.69
N LEU A 158 -13.50 -27.76 -10.92
CA LEU A 158 -12.31 -27.58 -10.12
C LEU A 158 -12.70 -26.82 -8.86
N LYS A 159 -12.54 -27.45 -7.69
CA LYS A 159 -12.92 -26.92 -6.37
C LYS A 159 -11.99 -25.81 -5.87
N VAL A 160 -10.99 -25.41 -6.67
CA VAL A 160 -9.97 -24.43 -6.30
C VAL A 160 -10.22 -23.12 -7.06
N PRO A 161 -10.43 -21.99 -6.37
CA PRO A 161 -10.54 -20.69 -7.01
C PRO A 161 -9.20 -20.30 -7.64
N ILE A 162 -9.24 -19.81 -8.89
CA ILE A 162 -8.02 -19.41 -9.59
C ILE A 162 -7.50 -18.07 -9.02
N PRO A 163 -6.20 -17.98 -8.67
CA PRO A 163 -5.60 -16.75 -8.17
C PRO A 163 -5.23 -15.80 -9.33
N TYR A 164 -6.23 -15.12 -9.90
CA TYR A 164 -6.02 -14.16 -11.00
C TYR A 164 -5.03 -13.03 -10.65
N GLU A 165 -5.05 -12.58 -9.40
CA GLU A 165 -4.11 -11.58 -8.86
C GLU A 165 -2.65 -12.02 -9.05
N LEU A 166 -2.34 -13.27 -8.72
CA LEU A 166 -0.99 -13.81 -8.82
C LEU A 166 -0.57 -13.96 -10.29
N ILE A 167 -1.48 -14.40 -11.15
CA ILE A 167 -1.23 -14.52 -12.59
C ILE A 167 -0.91 -13.14 -13.18
N LEU A 168 -1.71 -12.12 -12.84
CA LEU A 168 -1.47 -10.76 -13.29
C LEU A 168 -0.09 -10.26 -12.86
N VAL A 169 0.26 -10.41 -11.58
CA VAL A 169 1.57 -9.99 -11.05
C VAL A 169 2.72 -10.73 -11.75
N ALA A 170 2.60 -12.04 -11.95
CA ALA A 170 3.62 -12.84 -12.63
C ALA A 170 3.81 -12.41 -14.10
N VAL A 171 2.73 -12.19 -14.84
CA VAL A 171 2.77 -11.72 -16.23
C VAL A 171 3.33 -10.31 -16.32
N ALA A 172 2.91 -9.41 -15.44
CA ALA A 172 3.41 -8.03 -15.39
C ALA A 172 4.90 -7.98 -15.07
N ALA A 173 5.38 -8.79 -14.12
CA ALA A 173 6.80 -8.91 -13.78
C ALA A 173 7.62 -9.46 -14.97
N ALA A 174 7.13 -10.51 -15.65
CA ALA A 174 7.78 -11.07 -16.82
C ALA A 174 7.86 -10.05 -17.97
N LEU A 175 6.77 -9.33 -18.25
CA LEU A 175 6.75 -8.26 -19.26
C LEU A 175 7.71 -7.13 -18.90
N SER A 176 7.74 -6.71 -17.64
CA SER A 176 8.65 -5.67 -17.14
C SER A 176 10.12 -6.06 -17.37
N ALA A 177 10.48 -7.32 -17.11
CA ALA A 177 11.83 -7.84 -17.32
C ALA A 177 12.21 -7.94 -18.82
N ILE A 178 11.26 -8.28 -19.70
CA ILE A 178 11.51 -8.40 -21.14
C ILE A 178 11.61 -7.04 -21.82
N PHE A 179 10.78 -6.08 -21.42
CA PHE A 179 10.69 -4.76 -22.05
C PHE A 179 11.62 -3.71 -21.43
N SER A 180 12.41 -4.07 -20.40
CA SER A 180 13.30 -3.15 -19.67
C SER A 180 12.63 -1.82 -19.35
N TRP A 181 11.42 -1.88 -18.77
CA TRP A 181 10.60 -0.69 -18.54
C TRP A 181 11.30 0.36 -17.68
N HIS A 182 12.29 -0.03 -16.87
CA HIS A 182 13.11 0.86 -16.05
C HIS A 182 13.84 1.96 -16.84
N ASP A 183 14.40 1.64 -18.01
CA ASP A 183 15.29 2.57 -18.73
C ASP A 183 14.54 3.44 -19.75
N ASN A 184 13.37 2.98 -20.23
CA ASN A 184 12.71 3.56 -21.40
C ASN A 184 11.30 4.09 -21.13
N SER A 185 10.77 3.89 -19.93
CA SER A 185 9.46 4.39 -19.52
C SER A 185 9.54 4.79 -18.05
N SER A 186 9.13 6.01 -17.70
CA SER A 186 9.20 6.59 -16.35
C SER A 186 8.25 5.91 -15.33
N VAL A 187 8.11 4.59 -15.40
CA VAL A 187 7.23 3.78 -14.55
C VAL A 187 8.02 3.37 -13.31
N GLU A 188 7.43 3.63 -12.15
CA GLU A 188 7.99 3.21 -10.87
C GLU A 188 7.96 1.68 -10.78
N ILE A 189 9.12 1.06 -10.63
CA ILE A 189 9.25 -0.39 -10.48
C ILE A 189 9.50 -0.75 -9.02
N VAL A 190 9.09 -1.96 -8.64
CA VAL A 190 9.46 -2.55 -7.36
C VAL A 190 10.98 -2.76 -7.36
N GLY A 191 11.67 -2.13 -6.42
CA GLY A 191 13.12 -2.23 -6.27
C GLY A 191 13.58 -3.59 -5.74
N ASP A 192 14.84 -3.68 -5.34
CA ASP A 192 15.43 -4.92 -4.85
C ASP A 192 14.75 -5.41 -3.56
N ILE A 193 14.26 -6.64 -3.61
CA ILE A 193 13.70 -7.33 -2.45
C ILE A 193 14.83 -8.19 -1.88
N PRO A 194 15.33 -7.92 -0.66
CA PRO A 194 16.37 -8.74 -0.07
C PRO A 194 15.87 -10.17 0.10
N ALA A 195 16.58 -11.13 -0.49
CA ALA A 195 16.40 -12.54 -0.16
C ALA A 195 16.93 -12.76 1.25
N GLY A 196 16.07 -13.22 2.16
CA GLY A 196 16.37 -13.37 3.59
C GLY A 196 17.52 -14.32 3.88
#